data_AF-A0A8I0LV09-F1
#
_entry.id   AF-A0A8I0LV09-F1
#
_cell.length_a   1.000
_cell.length_b   1.000
_cell.length_c   1.000
_cell.angle_alpha   90.00
_cell.angle_beta   90.00
_cell.angle_gamma   90.00
#
_symmetry.space_group_name_H-M   'P 1'
#
loop_
_entity.id
_entity.type
_entity.pdbx_description
1 polymer ?
#
loop_
_entity_poly.entity_id
_entity_poly.type
_entity_poly.pdbx_seq_one_letter_code
_entity_poly.pdbx_strand_id
1 'polypeptide(L)'
;MTASFVERLSGVVHDLEQVPYRTGERDARQGHGLRHRALEAAASAAPVREIEISGLEVLVETWPDAKDGHGSWVTGGTVVGTGPRPASVVAGYVDLLFMSTAGVRRTYYRLLTVDDPDPDVATARLIECVKEVGPDWRSTWADTTTAYTRVSRLPAGVLIADQLHTAEGLASTRRVMDGVLTGLSLESEGVLRVTPSGMARQLTTLRGRGWPLTFGTARRLAFRSAR
;
A
#
# COMPACT_ATOMS: atom_id res chain seq x y z
N MET A 1 -16.67 11.40 9.13
CA MET A 1 -15.61 11.44 10.17
C MET A 1 -14.28 11.32 9.46
N THR A 2 -13.32 12.22 9.72
CA THR A 2 -12.05 12.26 8.97
C THR A 2 -10.88 11.93 9.88
N ALA A 3 -9.95 11.10 9.39
CA ALA A 3 -8.69 10.80 10.04
C ALA A 3 -7.55 10.82 9.02
N SER A 4 -6.34 11.21 9.44
CA SER A 4 -5.17 11.16 8.57
C SER A 4 -3.91 10.80 9.32
N PHE A 5 -2.94 10.16 8.65
CA PHE A 5 -1.61 9.86 9.21
C PHE A 5 -0.57 9.72 8.09
N VAL A 6 0.71 9.76 8.47
CA VAL A 6 1.84 9.56 7.57
C VAL A 6 2.50 8.22 7.83
N GLU A 7 2.69 7.42 6.78
CA GLU A 7 3.28 6.10 6.88
C GLU A 7 4.65 5.99 6.17
N ARG A 8 5.50 5.08 6.70
CA ARG A 8 6.78 4.70 6.10
C ARG A 8 6.94 3.18 6.13
N LEU A 9 7.29 2.61 4.99
CA LEU A 9 7.56 1.20 4.75
C LEU A 9 8.91 1.06 4.04
N SER A 10 9.76 0.15 4.47
CA SER A 10 11.02 -0.13 3.76
C SER A 10 11.38 -1.60 3.84
N GLY A 11 12.03 -2.12 2.80
CA GLY A 11 12.45 -3.52 2.78
C GLY A 11 12.93 -3.96 1.42
N VAL A 12 13.02 -5.27 1.25
CA VAL A 12 13.63 -5.89 0.07
C VAL A 12 12.54 -6.47 -0.83
N VAL A 13 12.70 -6.25 -2.12
CA VAL A 13 11.97 -6.96 -3.18
C VAL A 13 12.95 -7.70 -4.08
N HIS A 14 12.44 -8.75 -4.70
CA HIS A 14 13.15 -9.63 -5.60
C HIS A 14 12.61 -9.43 -7.01
N ASP A 15 13.52 -9.27 -7.96
CA ASP A 15 13.19 -9.07 -9.36
C ASP A 15 12.55 -10.32 -9.96
N LEU A 16 11.57 -10.11 -10.83
CA LEU A 16 10.85 -11.16 -11.53
C LEU A 16 11.08 -11.03 -13.04
N GLU A 17 11.10 -12.16 -13.74
CA GLU A 17 11.14 -12.19 -15.20
C GLU A 17 9.81 -11.66 -15.76
N GLN A 18 9.69 -10.35 -15.96
CA GLN A 18 8.58 -9.59 -16.56
C GLN A 18 7.29 -10.42 -16.83
N VAL A 19 6.59 -10.77 -15.76
CA VAL A 19 5.43 -11.67 -15.85
C VAL A 19 4.19 -10.84 -16.20
N PRO A 20 3.41 -11.19 -17.24
CA PRO A 20 2.14 -10.53 -17.52
C PRO A 20 1.22 -10.56 -16.30
N TYR A 21 0.62 -9.42 -15.98
CA TYR A 21 -0.15 -9.23 -14.77
C TYR A 21 -1.44 -8.45 -15.00
N ARG A 22 -2.44 -8.79 -14.18
CA ARG A 22 -3.75 -8.15 -14.09
C ARG A 22 -4.09 -8.04 -12.62
N THR A 23 -4.58 -6.88 -12.19
CA THR A 23 -5.01 -6.71 -10.80
C THR A 23 -6.29 -7.47 -10.49
N GLY A 24 -6.49 -7.80 -9.22
CA GLY A 24 -7.80 -8.23 -8.72
C GLY A 24 -8.82 -7.09 -8.71
N GLU A 25 -10.10 -7.45 -8.63
CA GLU A 25 -11.21 -6.53 -8.42
C GLU A 25 -11.11 -5.79 -7.08
N ARG A 26 -11.77 -4.63 -7.00
CA ARG A 26 -12.26 -3.85 -5.84
C ARG A 26 -12.79 -4.58 -4.59
N ASP A 27 -12.27 -5.72 -4.14
CA ASP A 27 -13.02 -6.62 -3.24
C ASP A 27 -12.35 -7.12 -1.95
N ALA A 28 -13.10 -7.91 -1.17
CA ALA A 28 -12.61 -8.46 0.10
C ALA A 28 -11.47 -9.47 -0.07
N ARG A 29 -11.21 -9.93 -1.31
CA ARG A 29 -10.14 -10.87 -1.68
C ARG A 29 -8.93 -10.15 -2.28
N GLN A 30 -8.91 -8.82 -2.32
CA GLN A 30 -7.73 -8.09 -2.77
C GLN A 30 -6.46 -8.45 -1.99
N GLY A 31 -5.36 -8.57 -2.73
CA GLY A 31 -4.09 -9.01 -2.18
C GLY A 31 -4.07 -10.47 -1.72
N HIS A 32 -5.13 -11.26 -1.95
CA HIS A 32 -5.12 -12.67 -1.61
C HIS A 32 -4.00 -13.41 -2.35
N GLY A 33 -3.20 -14.17 -1.62
CA GLY A 33 -2.03 -14.87 -2.15
C GLY A 33 -0.77 -14.01 -2.29
N LEU A 34 -0.86 -12.67 -2.16
CA LEU A 34 0.32 -11.79 -2.23
C LEU A 34 1.33 -12.11 -1.12
N ARG A 35 0.86 -12.46 0.09
CA ARG A 35 1.73 -12.96 1.16
C ARG A 35 2.56 -14.17 0.72
N HIS A 36 1.92 -15.17 0.13
CA HIS A 36 2.59 -16.38 -0.31
C HIS A 36 3.63 -16.07 -1.39
N ARG A 37 3.24 -15.30 -2.41
CA ARG A 37 4.11 -14.87 -3.50
C ARG A 37 5.33 -14.06 -3.04
N ALA A 38 5.12 -13.08 -2.16
CA ALA A 38 6.20 -12.30 -1.58
C ALA A 38 7.20 -13.15 -0.78
N LEU A 39 6.71 -14.17 -0.06
CA LEU A 39 7.58 -15.10 0.68
C LEU A 39 8.30 -16.09 -0.25
N GLU A 40 7.65 -16.56 -1.31
CA GLU A 40 8.30 -17.35 -2.36
C GLU A 40 9.44 -16.56 -3.01
N ALA A 41 9.18 -15.30 -3.40
CA ALA A 41 10.17 -14.40 -3.95
C ALA A 41 11.33 -14.19 -2.97
N ALA A 42 11.04 -13.97 -1.69
CA ALA A 42 12.04 -13.81 -0.63
C ALA A 42 12.93 -15.04 -0.40
N ALA A 43 12.44 -16.24 -0.74
CA ALA A 43 13.20 -17.47 -0.65
C ALA A 43 13.99 -17.79 -1.94
N SER A 44 13.80 -17.00 -3.01
CA SER A 44 14.45 -17.21 -4.29
C SER A 44 15.87 -16.65 -4.33
N ALA A 45 16.66 -17.09 -5.33
CA ALA A 45 17.98 -16.53 -5.62
C ALA A 45 17.92 -15.32 -6.58
N ALA A 46 16.72 -14.78 -6.85
CA ALA A 46 16.56 -13.67 -7.77
C ALA A 46 17.25 -12.39 -7.25
N PRO A 47 17.73 -11.51 -8.14
CA PRO A 47 18.33 -10.23 -7.76
C PRO A 47 17.43 -9.44 -6.82
N VAL A 48 18.04 -8.78 -5.84
CA VAL A 48 17.34 -8.02 -4.81
C VAL A 48 17.59 -6.52 -4.97
N ARG A 49 16.59 -5.74 -4.57
CA ARG A 49 16.73 -4.30 -4.37
C ARG A 49 15.94 -3.83 -3.16
N GLU A 50 16.43 -2.77 -2.54
CA GLU A 50 15.71 -2.11 -1.46
C GLU A 50 14.70 -1.14 -2.05
N ILE A 51 13.49 -1.17 -1.50
CA ILE A 51 12.45 -0.19 -1.77
C ILE A 51 12.08 0.50 -0.47
N GLU A 52 11.90 1.82 -0.56
CA GLU A 52 11.32 2.63 0.51
C GLU A 52 10.09 3.37 -0.01
N ILE A 53 8.99 3.25 0.72
CA ILE A 53 7.79 4.08 0.58
C ILE A 53 7.76 4.98 1.82
N SER A 54 7.79 6.29 1.64
CA SER A 54 7.83 7.26 2.73
C SER A 54 6.89 8.41 2.49
N GLY A 55 6.51 9.10 3.58
CA GLY A 55 5.62 10.25 3.48
C GLY A 55 4.23 9.90 2.97
N LEU A 56 3.79 8.64 3.11
CA LEU A 56 2.50 8.20 2.58
C LEU A 56 1.37 8.88 3.35
N GLU A 57 0.71 9.85 2.73
CA GLU A 57 -0.38 10.60 3.34
C GLU A 57 -1.69 9.86 3.14
N VAL A 58 -2.23 9.29 4.23
CA VAL A 58 -3.49 8.55 4.20
C VAL A 58 -4.59 9.44 4.76
N LEU A 59 -5.66 9.62 3.99
CA LEU A 59 -6.89 10.29 4.37
C LEU A 59 -8.03 9.28 4.43
N VAL A 60 -8.65 9.11 5.59
CA VAL A 60 -9.80 8.22 5.82
C VAL A 60 -11.04 9.08 6.03
N GLU A 61 -12.09 8.87 5.25
CA GLU A 61 -13.38 9.55 5.34
C GLU A 61 -14.55 8.57 5.44
N THR A 62 -15.65 9.01 6.05
CA THR A 62 -16.92 8.25 6.06
C THR A 62 -17.71 8.58 4.80
N TRP A 63 -17.96 7.58 3.95
CA TRP A 63 -18.69 7.75 2.70
C TRP A 63 -19.87 6.77 2.67
N PRO A 64 -21.12 7.26 2.51
CA PRO A 64 -22.31 6.41 2.51
C PRO A 64 -22.27 5.30 1.45
N ASP A 65 -21.68 5.60 0.28
CA ASP A 65 -21.64 4.70 -0.87
C ASP A 65 -20.33 3.89 -0.97
N ALA A 66 -19.38 4.11 -0.04
CA ALA A 66 -18.18 3.28 0.00
C ALA A 66 -18.53 1.90 0.54
N LYS A 67 -17.86 0.87 0.00
CA LYS A 67 -18.16 -0.55 0.25
C LYS A 67 -18.31 -0.92 1.74
N ASP A 68 -17.48 -0.30 2.60
CA ASP A 68 -17.47 -0.54 4.05
C ASP A 68 -17.92 0.70 4.86
N GLY A 69 -18.65 1.63 4.23
CA GLY A 69 -19.06 2.92 4.81
C GLY A 69 -17.92 3.93 5.01
N HIS A 70 -16.71 3.57 4.57
CA HIS A 70 -15.49 4.36 4.70
C HIS A 70 -14.68 4.28 3.40
N GLY A 71 -14.12 5.41 2.97
CA GLY A 71 -13.12 5.46 1.90
C GLY A 71 -11.79 5.94 2.47
N SER A 72 -10.68 5.26 2.13
CA SER A 72 -9.35 5.77 2.44
C SER A 72 -8.55 6.01 1.17
N TRP A 73 -8.02 7.21 1.05
CA TRP A 73 -7.26 7.68 -0.09
C TRP A 73 -5.82 7.94 0.31
N VAL A 74 -4.91 7.70 -0.63
CA VAL A 74 -3.55 8.17 -0.53
C VAL A 74 -3.42 9.43 -1.37
N THR A 75 -3.01 10.52 -0.74
CA THR A 75 -2.93 11.85 -1.38
C THR A 75 -1.50 12.27 -1.71
N GLY A 76 -0.51 11.53 -1.24
CA GLY A 76 0.89 11.83 -1.49
C GLY A 76 1.82 10.78 -0.89
N GLY A 77 3.09 10.91 -1.23
CA GLY A 77 4.17 10.03 -0.77
C GLY A 77 5.28 9.94 -1.80
N THR A 78 6.40 9.37 -1.37
CA THR A 78 7.58 9.16 -2.21
C THR A 78 7.98 7.69 -2.16
N VAL A 79 8.34 7.15 -3.32
CA VAL A 79 8.88 5.80 -3.46
C VAL A 79 10.28 5.88 -4.04
N VAL A 80 11.22 5.16 -3.43
CA VAL A 80 12.60 5.04 -3.89
C VAL A 80 12.91 3.56 -4.10
N GLY A 81 13.75 3.24 -5.10
CA GLY A 81 14.23 1.88 -5.36
C GLY A 81 13.39 1.06 -6.33
N THR A 82 12.29 1.60 -6.87
CA THR A 82 11.52 0.99 -7.97
C THR A 82 12.08 1.32 -9.35
N GLY A 83 12.95 2.32 -9.44
CA GLY A 83 13.56 2.82 -10.66
C GLY A 83 14.81 3.64 -10.35
N PRO A 84 15.45 4.23 -11.39
CA PRO A 84 16.69 5.01 -11.22
C PRO A 84 16.48 6.33 -10.48
N ARG A 85 15.23 6.78 -10.35
CA ARG A 85 14.85 8.04 -9.70
C ARG A 85 13.75 7.79 -8.67
N PRO A 86 13.62 8.66 -7.64
CA PRO A 86 12.43 8.69 -6.81
C PRO A 86 11.17 8.89 -7.64
N ALA A 87 10.09 8.23 -7.23
CA ALA A 87 8.77 8.35 -7.79
C ALA A 87 7.82 8.99 -6.78
N SER A 88 6.91 9.82 -7.27
CA SER A 88 5.83 10.39 -6.47
C SER A 88 4.64 9.44 -6.46
N VAL A 89 4.00 9.25 -5.30
CA VAL A 89 2.69 8.59 -5.22
C VAL A 89 1.65 9.63 -5.63
N VAL A 90 1.05 9.42 -6.79
CA VAL A 90 0.15 10.41 -7.41
C VAL A 90 -1.33 10.09 -7.19
N ALA A 91 -1.65 8.83 -6.92
CA ALA A 91 -2.98 8.39 -6.53
C ALA A 91 -2.91 7.03 -5.82
N GLY A 92 -3.94 6.70 -5.06
CA GLY A 92 -4.07 5.37 -4.46
C GLY A 92 -5.15 5.31 -3.41
N TYR A 93 -5.35 4.12 -2.86
CA TYR A 93 -6.28 3.88 -1.76
C TYR A 93 -5.72 2.88 -0.76
N VAL A 94 -6.36 2.86 0.41
CA VAL A 94 -6.08 1.91 1.48
C VAL A 94 -7.39 1.34 2.00
N ASP A 95 -7.58 0.04 1.87
CA ASP A 95 -8.79 -0.65 2.32
C ASP A 95 -8.53 -1.52 3.53
N LEU A 96 -9.48 -1.46 4.47
CA LEU A 96 -9.52 -2.32 5.64
C LEU A 96 -10.44 -3.49 5.35
N LEU A 97 -9.85 -4.60 4.90
CA LEU A 97 -10.60 -5.78 4.51
C LEU A 97 -10.85 -6.64 5.76
N PHE A 98 -12.10 -6.70 6.19
CA PHE A 98 -12.56 -7.64 7.21
C PHE A 98 -13.06 -8.92 6.53
N MET A 99 -12.29 -10.01 6.62
CA MET A 99 -12.79 -11.33 6.27
C MET A 99 -13.41 -11.98 7.51
N SER A 100 -14.71 -11.76 7.71
CA SER A 100 -15.46 -12.18 8.91
C SER A 100 -15.36 -13.69 9.22
N THR A 101 -15.10 -14.52 8.23
CA THR A 101 -15.08 -15.99 8.37
C THR A 101 -13.73 -16.58 8.81
N ALA A 102 -12.63 -15.82 8.77
CA ALA A 102 -11.29 -16.34 9.05
C ALA A 102 -10.60 -15.72 10.27
N GLY A 103 -11.20 -14.69 10.90
CA GLY A 103 -10.57 -13.95 12.01
C GLY A 103 -9.32 -13.15 11.62
N VAL A 104 -8.97 -13.12 10.33
CA VAL A 104 -7.85 -12.36 9.78
C VAL A 104 -8.34 -10.99 9.36
N ARG A 105 -7.62 -9.94 9.78
CA ARG A 105 -7.82 -8.56 9.32
C ARG A 105 -6.74 -8.23 8.32
N ARG A 106 -7.12 -7.64 7.18
CA ARG A 106 -6.14 -7.20 6.18
C ARG A 106 -6.23 -5.71 5.95
N THR A 107 -5.09 -5.11 5.68
CA THR A 107 -5.02 -3.76 5.11
C THR A 107 -4.37 -3.89 3.75
N TYR A 108 -5.06 -3.46 2.71
CA TYR A 108 -4.56 -3.51 1.34
C TYR A 108 -4.36 -2.10 0.81
N TYR A 109 -3.22 -1.86 0.19
CA TYR A 109 -2.83 -0.61 -0.43
C TYR A 109 -2.69 -0.85 -1.92
N ARG A 110 -3.18 0.07 -2.73
CA ARG A 110 -2.87 0.15 -4.16
C ARG A 110 -2.43 1.57 -4.48
N LEU A 111 -1.17 1.73 -4.85
CA LEU A 111 -0.52 3.02 -5.08
C LEU A 111 -0.11 3.12 -6.54
N LEU A 112 -0.50 4.21 -7.19
CA LEU A 112 0.02 4.61 -8.49
C LEU A 112 1.20 5.57 -8.26
N THR A 113 2.35 5.22 -8.80
CA THR A 113 3.56 6.03 -8.71
C THR A 113 4.05 6.44 -10.08
N VAL A 114 4.57 7.65 -10.18
CA VAL A 114 5.17 8.18 -11.41
C VAL A 114 6.55 8.72 -11.07
N ASP A 115 7.57 8.32 -11.84
CA ASP A 115 8.92 8.85 -11.70
C ASP A 115 8.90 10.38 -11.89
N ASP A 116 9.65 11.13 -11.07
CA ASP A 116 9.70 12.61 -11.05
C ASP A 116 9.96 13.17 -12.48
N PRO A 117 9.26 14.25 -12.91
CA PRO A 117 8.85 14.43 -14.29
C PRO A 117 10.05 14.65 -15.21
N ASP A 118 10.28 13.66 -16.04
CA ASP A 118 10.87 13.83 -17.36
C ASP A 118 9.73 13.72 -18.38
N PRO A 119 9.45 14.76 -19.17
CA PRO A 119 8.30 14.79 -20.07
C PRO A 119 8.34 13.74 -21.18
N ASP A 120 9.50 13.12 -21.46
CA ASP A 120 9.65 12.29 -22.65
C ASP A 120 9.26 10.81 -22.46
N VAL A 121 9.35 10.23 -21.25
CA VAL A 121 8.76 8.91 -20.93
C VAL A 121 8.55 8.77 -19.41
N ALA A 122 7.48 9.37 -18.87
CA ALA A 122 7.10 9.12 -17.47
C ALA A 122 6.78 7.63 -17.27
N THR A 123 7.59 6.92 -16.48
CA THR A 123 7.32 5.51 -16.15
C THR A 123 6.36 5.46 -14.97
N ALA A 124 5.18 4.87 -15.21
CA ALA A 124 4.19 4.64 -14.17
C ALA A 124 4.28 3.20 -13.64
N ARG A 125 4.20 3.06 -12.31
CA ARG A 125 4.15 1.76 -11.63
C ARG A 125 2.97 1.70 -10.68
N LEU A 126 2.44 0.49 -10.53
CA LEU A 126 1.47 0.13 -9.52
C LEU A 126 2.17 -0.65 -8.41
N ILE A 127 2.02 -0.17 -7.18
CA ILE A 127 2.51 -0.86 -5.98
C ILE A 127 1.30 -1.35 -5.20
N GLU A 128 1.25 -2.65 -4.99
CA GLU A 128 0.23 -3.30 -4.16
C GLU A 128 0.90 -3.80 -2.87
N CYS A 129 0.34 -3.45 -1.72
CA CYS A 129 0.81 -3.94 -0.43
C CYS A 129 -0.34 -4.58 0.32
N VAL A 130 -0.13 -5.74 0.93
CA VAL A 130 -1.07 -6.30 1.90
C VAL A 130 -0.38 -6.49 3.25
N LYS A 131 -1.03 -6.00 4.30
CA LYS A 131 -0.71 -6.33 5.69
C LYS A 131 -1.75 -7.30 6.18
N GLU A 132 -1.32 -8.43 6.74
CA GLU A 132 -2.22 -9.43 7.28
C GLU A 132 -2.00 -9.53 8.79
N VAL A 133 -3.09 -9.40 9.55
CA VAL A 133 -3.12 -9.58 11.00
C VAL A 133 -3.92 -10.82 11.31
N GLY A 134 -3.21 -11.85 11.78
CA GLY A 134 -3.81 -13.11 12.19
C GLY A 134 -4.65 -12.95 13.47
N PRO A 135 -5.43 -14.00 13.82
CA PRO A 135 -6.22 -14.03 15.04
C PRO A 135 -5.37 -14.17 16.32
N ASP A 136 -4.12 -14.64 16.21
CA ASP A 136 -3.22 -14.78 17.36
C ASP A 136 -2.65 -13.42 17.77
N TRP A 137 -3.04 -12.97 18.96
CA TRP A 137 -2.59 -11.69 19.50
C TRP A 137 -1.08 -11.67 19.79
N ARG A 138 -0.41 -12.82 19.87
CA ARG A 138 1.03 -12.92 20.18
C ARG A 138 1.94 -12.51 19.01
N SER A 139 1.50 -12.67 17.76
CA SER A 139 2.24 -12.26 16.54
C SER A 139 1.87 -10.86 16.02
N THR A 140 0.84 -10.23 16.60
CA THR A 140 0.22 -8.99 16.09
C THR A 140 1.22 -7.88 15.74
N TRP A 141 2.33 -7.74 16.48
CA TRP A 141 3.34 -6.72 16.17
C TRP A 141 3.97 -6.95 14.80
N ALA A 142 4.59 -8.12 14.59
CA ALA A 142 5.20 -8.49 13.32
C ALA A 142 4.19 -8.42 12.18
N ASP A 143 2.96 -8.87 12.44
CA ASP A 143 1.87 -8.88 11.49
C ASP A 143 1.46 -7.46 11.05
N THR A 144 1.37 -6.51 11.98
CA THR A 144 1.02 -5.12 11.61
C THR A 144 2.16 -4.29 11.03
N THR A 145 3.40 -4.68 11.28
CA THR A 145 4.56 -3.97 10.74
C THR A 145 5.04 -4.56 9.42
N THR A 146 4.52 -5.72 8.99
CA THR A 146 4.93 -6.36 7.74
C THR A 146 3.94 -6.09 6.63
N ALA A 147 4.43 -5.61 5.50
CA ALA A 147 3.68 -5.45 4.27
C ALA A 147 4.27 -6.36 3.19
N TYR A 148 3.45 -7.25 2.66
CA TYR A 148 3.79 -8.07 1.51
C TYR A 148 3.49 -7.26 0.25
N THR A 149 4.50 -7.05 -0.57
CA THR A 149 4.50 -6.02 -1.60
C THR A 149 4.75 -6.61 -2.98
N ARG A 150 4.08 -6.03 -3.96
CA ARG A 150 4.22 -6.28 -5.38
C ARG A 150 4.39 -4.96 -6.10
N VAL A 151 5.29 -4.91 -7.07
CA VAL A 151 5.50 -3.78 -7.97
C VAL A 151 5.28 -4.25 -9.40
N SER A 152 4.45 -3.52 -10.13
CA SER A 152 4.19 -3.79 -11.55
C SER A 152 4.27 -2.52 -12.37
N ARG A 153 4.79 -2.64 -13.59
CA ARG A 153 4.87 -1.56 -14.57
C ARG A 153 3.57 -1.46 -15.34
N LEU A 154 3.09 -0.24 -15.56
CA LEU A 154 2.00 0.01 -16.48
C LEU A 154 2.51 0.00 -17.93
N PRO A 155 1.65 -0.33 -18.93
CA PRO A 155 2.01 -0.14 -20.32
C PRO A 155 2.37 1.32 -20.61
N ALA A 156 3.33 1.54 -21.51
CA ALA A 156 3.68 2.88 -21.96
C ALA A 156 2.44 3.57 -22.59
N GLY A 157 2.27 4.86 -22.32
CA GLY A 157 1.15 5.65 -22.84
C GLY A 157 -0.18 5.49 -22.09
N VAL A 158 -0.25 4.66 -21.04
CA VAL A 158 -1.46 4.63 -20.18
C VAL A 158 -1.44 5.83 -19.24
N LEU A 159 -2.23 6.84 -19.60
CA LEU A 159 -2.44 8.02 -18.79
C LEU A 159 -3.49 7.73 -17.69
N ILE A 160 -3.05 7.17 -16.56
CA ILE A 160 -3.94 6.94 -15.40
C ILE A 160 -4.08 8.20 -14.52
N ALA A 161 -3.21 9.20 -14.71
CA ALA A 161 -3.03 10.31 -13.78
C ALA A 161 -3.10 11.67 -14.49
N ASP A 162 -4.14 11.92 -15.29
CA ASP A 162 -4.36 13.26 -15.87
C ASP A 162 -5.00 14.20 -14.85
N GLN A 163 -4.65 15.48 -14.93
CA GLN A 163 -5.31 16.58 -14.19
C GLN A 163 -5.53 16.28 -12.70
N LEU A 164 -4.58 15.62 -12.03
CA LEU A 164 -4.70 15.26 -10.59
C LEU A 164 -4.83 16.46 -9.66
N HIS A 165 -4.54 17.67 -10.14
CA HIS A 165 -4.76 18.92 -9.43
C HIS A 165 -6.24 19.37 -9.46
N THR A 166 -7.09 18.70 -10.25
CA THR A 166 -8.52 18.97 -10.36
C THR A 166 -9.33 17.88 -9.64
N ALA A 167 -10.51 18.24 -9.14
CA ALA A 167 -11.43 17.27 -8.53
C ALA A 167 -11.89 16.19 -9.52
N GLU A 168 -12.08 16.56 -10.79
CA GLU A 168 -12.52 15.66 -11.85
C GLU A 168 -11.42 14.66 -12.25
N GLY A 169 -10.19 15.12 -12.44
CA GLY A 169 -9.03 14.26 -12.73
C GLY A 169 -8.76 13.29 -11.58
N LEU A 170 -8.87 13.74 -10.33
CA LEU A 170 -8.84 12.86 -9.16
C LEU A 170 -9.97 11.83 -9.18
N ALA A 171 -11.22 12.24 -9.42
CA ALA A 171 -12.36 11.33 -9.46
C ALA A 171 -12.25 10.30 -10.61
N SER A 172 -11.74 10.72 -11.77
CA SER A 172 -11.45 9.84 -12.90
C SER A 172 -10.38 8.81 -12.54
N THR A 173 -9.25 9.27 -12.01
CA THR A 173 -8.13 8.41 -11.59
C THR A 173 -8.58 7.39 -10.55
N ARG A 174 -9.39 7.81 -9.58
CA ARG A 174 -9.96 6.91 -8.55
C ARG A 174 -10.82 5.82 -9.17
N ARG A 175 -11.73 6.17 -10.10
CA ARG A 175 -12.56 5.18 -10.81
C ARG A 175 -11.72 4.17 -11.58
N VAL A 176 -10.62 4.61 -12.21
CA VAL A 176 -9.68 3.71 -12.89
C VAL A 176 -8.98 2.78 -11.89
N MET A 177 -8.54 3.31 -10.76
CA MET A 177 -7.86 2.55 -9.70
C MET A 177 -8.77 1.54 -8.99
N ASP A 178 -10.07 1.82 -8.91
CA ASP A 178 -11.10 0.92 -8.39
C ASP A 178 -11.36 -0.26 -9.34
N GLY A 179 -11.12 -0.03 -10.63
CA GLY A 179 -11.24 -1.03 -11.67
C GLY A 179 -10.17 -2.11 -11.63
N VAL A 180 -10.33 -3.03 -12.57
CA VAL A 180 -9.32 -4.03 -12.91
C VAL A 180 -8.36 -3.41 -13.92
N LEU A 181 -7.08 -3.37 -13.59
CA LEU A 181 -6.03 -2.94 -14.50
C LEU A 181 -5.41 -4.16 -15.20
N THR A 182 -5.26 -4.07 -16.52
CA THR A 182 -4.76 -5.15 -17.39
C THR A 182 -3.51 -4.71 -18.14
N GLY A 183 -2.75 -5.67 -18.68
CA GLY A 183 -1.54 -5.38 -19.45
C GLY A 183 -0.36 -4.92 -18.59
N LEU A 184 -0.45 -5.09 -17.27
CA LEU A 184 0.64 -4.78 -16.36
C LEU A 184 1.77 -5.79 -16.55
N SER A 185 3.01 -5.37 -16.31
CA SER A 185 4.16 -6.27 -16.24
C SER A 185 4.65 -6.31 -14.80
N LEU A 186 4.54 -7.48 -14.16
CA LEU A 186 5.05 -7.70 -12.82
C LEU A 186 6.58 -7.60 -12.81
N GLU A 187 7.12 -6.66 -12.03
CA GLU A 187 8.56 -6.39 -11.99
C GLU A 187 9.24 -7.04 -10.79
N SER A 188 8.61 -6.99 -9.62
CA SER A 188 9.21 -7.48 -8.39
C SER A 188 8.20 -7.72 -7.28
N GLU A 189 8.54 -8.61 -6.35
CA GLU A 189 7.75 -8.92 -5.17
C GLU A 189 8.65 -9.05 -3.94
N GLY A 190 8.12 -8.78 -2.75
CA GLY A 190 8.88 -8.96 -1.53
C GLY A 190 8.20 -8.42 -0.30
N VAL A 191 9.01 -8.09 0.71
CA VAL A 191 8.52 -7.80 2.06
C VAL A 191 9.08 -6.47 2.53
N LEU A 192 8.17 -5.52 2.75
CA LEU A 192 8.47 -4.25 3.39
C LEU A 192 8.09 -4.29 4.86
N ARG A 193 8.74 -3.47 5.68
CA ARG A 193 8.50 -3.35 7.11
C ARG A 193 8.36 -1.90 7.55
N VAL A 194 7.51 -1.68 8.55
CA VAL A 194 7.49 -0.46 9.35
C VAL A 194 8.48 -0.64 10.50
N THR A 195 9.51 0.21 10.55
CA THR A 195 10.43 0.23 11.70
C THR A 195 9.72 0.74 12.95
N PRO A 196 10.17 0.40 14.16
CA PRO A 196 9.59 0.94 15.40
C PRO A 196 9.55 2.48 15.44
N SER A 197 10.58 3.15 14.90
CA SER A 197 10.61 4.61 14.77
C SER A 197 9.62 5.12 13.72
N GLY A 198 9.44 4.41 12.61
CA GLY A 198 8.39 4.68 11.63
C GLY A 198 6.99 4.58 12.23
N MET A 199 6.74 3.56 13.05
CA MET A 199 5.47 3.38 13.75
C MET A 199 5.21 4.50 14.77
N ALA A 200 6.22 4.89 15.54
CA ALA A 200 6.10 6.02 16.47
C ALA A 200 5.78 7.32 15.72
N ARG A 201 6.47 7.59 14.60
CA ARG A 201 6.20 8.76 13.75
C ARG A 201 4.78 8.73 13.16
N GLN A 202 4.31 7.56 12.70
CA GLN A 202 2.94 7.40 12.22
C GLN A 202 1.92 7.80 13.31
N LEU A 203 2.11 7.35 14.54
CA LEU A 203 1.23 7.73 15.66
C LEU A 203 1.27 9.23 15.95
N THR A 204 2.44 9.88 15.87
CA THR A 204 2.55 11.34 16.10
C THR A 204 1.91 12.19 15.00
N THR A 205 1.72 11.64 13.80
CA THR A 205 1.10 12.34 12.68
C THR A 205 -0.40 12.08 12.57
N LEU A 206 -0.96 11.21 13.43
CA LEU A 206 -2.38 10.91 13.45
C LEU A 206 -3.20 12.16 13.80
N ARG A 207 -4.08 12.58 12.89
CA ARG A 207 -5.04 13.68 13.09
C ARG A 207 -6.47 13.18 12.92
N GLY A 208 -7.43 13.87 13.54
CA GLY A 208 -8.86 13.56 13.46
C GLY A 208 -9.32 12.43 14.39
N ARG A 209 -10.50 11.87 14.15
CA ARG A 209 -11.12 10.84 15.02
C ARG A 209 -10.70 9.40 14.67
N GLY A 210 -9.47 9.22 14.18
CA GLY A 210 -8.91 7.92 13.74
C GLY A 210 -8.41 7.02 14.86
N TRP A 211 -8.55 7.43 16.12
CA TRP A 211 -8.12 6.67 17.29
C TRP A 211 -8.59 5.19 17.30
N PRO A 212 -9.81 4.82 16.83
CA PRO A 212 -10.22 3.40 16.76
C PRO A 212 -9.37 2.55 15.80
N LEU A 213 -8.75 3.15 14.77
CA LEU A 213 -7.84 2.45 13.84
C LEU A 213 -6.46 2.22 14.47
N THR A 214 -6.06 3.01 15.47
CA THR A 214 -4.75 2.95 16.14
C THR A 214 -4.80 2.40 17.57
N PHE A 215 -6.00 2.19 18.15
CA PHE A 215 -6.17 1.62 19.50
C PHE A 215 -5.56 0.22 19.64
N GLY A 216 -5.48 -0.54 18.55
CA GLY A 216 -4.74 -1.79 18.49
C GLY A 216 -3.25 -1.60 18.79
N THR A 217 -2.64 -0.52 18.30
CA THR A 217 -1.19 -0.20 18.44
C THR A 217 -0.86 0.39 19.81
N ALA A 218 -1.72 1.27 20.35
CA ALA A 218 -1.54 1.86 21.68
C ALA A 218 -1.57 0.80 22.80
N ARG A 219 -2.49 -0.18 22.71
CA ARG A 219 -2.54 -1.31 23.64
C ARG A 219 -1.28 -2.19 23.58
N ARG A 220 -0.55 -2.20 22.46
CA ARG A 220 0.68 -3.00 22.27
C ARG A 220 1.95 -2.37 22.83
N LEU A 221 2.03 -1.03 22.87
CA LEU A 221 3.15 -0.32 23.50
C LEU A 221 3.13 -0.45 25.03
N ALA A 222 1.94 -0.52 25.64
CA ALA A 222 1.76 -0.69 27.09
C ALA A 222 2.25 -2.05 27.63
N PHE A 223 2.36 -3.10 26.80
CA PHE A 223 2.86 -4.42 27.23
C PHE A 223 4.39 -4.54 27.19
N ARG A 224 5.12 -3.54 26.71
CA ARG A 224 6.60 -3.53 26.75
C ARG A 224 7.20 -3.09 28.08
N SER A 225 6.40 -2.50 28.97
CA SER A 225 6.82 -2.02 30.30
C SER A 225 6.47 -2.96 31.45
N ALA A 226 5.99 -4.18 31.16
CA ALA A 226 5.60 -5.17 32.17
C ALA A 226 6.50 -6.43 32.15
N ARG A 227 7.79 -6.26 31.85
CA ARG A 227 8.83 -7.27 32.07
C ARG A 227 10.01 -6.65 32.79
#